data_AF-A0ABD6BSV5-F1
#
_entry.id   AF-A0ABD6BSV5-F1
#
_cell.length_a   1.000
_cell.length_b   1.000
_cell.length_c   1.000
_cell.angle_alpha   90.00
_cell.angle_beta   90.00
_cell.angle_gamma   90.00
#
_symmetry.space_group_name_H-M   'P 1'
#
loop_
_entity.id
_entity.type
_entity.pdbx_description
1 polymer ?
#
loop_
_entity_poly.entity_id
_entity_poly.type
_entity_poly.pdbx_seq_one_letter_code
_entity_poly.pdbx_strand_id
1 'polypeptide(L)'
;MTDGKLCPLRERIEALASERGEYYLVCGRYGDRPVPAAGCRFENRSTACEAARLTEEYRAVLRGYDPELPRYDIVVRRTPEFGTVGSRSGGDGSTAEAER
;
A
#
# COMPACT_ATOMS: atom_id res chain seq x y z
N MET A 1 13.04 8.56 -27.84
CA MET A 1 11.89 9.45 -27.56
C MET A 1 10.97 8.79 -26.53
N THR A 2 11.48 8.49 -25.34
CA THR A 2 10.74 7.79 -24.25
C THR A 2 10.30 8.73 -23.13
N ASP A 3 10.69 10.01 -23.25
CA ASP A 3 10.41 11.10 -22.31
C ASP A 3 8.89 11.36 -22.14
N GLY A 4 8.09 11.17 -23.20
CA GLY A 4 6.64 11.42 -23.19
C GLY A 4 5.74 10.34 -22.57
N LYS A 5 6.26 9.17 -22.16
CA LYS A 5 5.43 8.09 -21.57
C LYS A 5 5.41 8.09 -20.04
N LEU A 6 6.42 8.66 -19.41
CA LEU A 6 6.56 8.64 -17.95
C LEU A 6 5.53 9.54 -17.26
N CYS A 7 5.31 10.75 -17.79
CA CYS A 7 4.29 11.68 -17.28
C CYS A 7 2.85 11.12 -17.31
N PRO A 8 2.32 10.61 -18.45
CA PRO A 8 0.96 10.08 -18.48
C PRO A 8 0.77 8.83 -17.62
N LEU A 9 1.82 8.00 -17.47
CA LEU A 9 1.78 6.88 -16.52
C LEU A 9 1.67 7.37 -15.08
N ARG A 10 2.47 8.37 -14.70
CA ARG A 10 2.40 8.97 -13.37
C ARG A 10 1.03 9.58 -13.10
N GLU A 11 0.51 10.37 -14.03
CA GLU A 11 -0.77 11.06 -13.89
C GLU A 11 -1.93 10.07 -13.74
N ARG A 12 -1.89 8.96 -14.49
CA ARG A 12 -2.89 7.90 -14.37
C ARG A 12 -2.80 7.14 -13.04
N ILE A 13 -1.60 6.94 -12.50
CA ILE A 13 -1.42 6.36 -11.15
C ILE A 13 -1.99 7.30 -10.08
N GLU A 14 -1.71 8.61 -10.19
CA GLU A 14 -2.20 9.62 -9.25
C GLU A 14 -3.73 9.80 -9.35
N ALA A 15 -4.31 9.71 -10.55
CA ALA A 15 -5.77 9.77 -10.75
C ALA A 15 -6.52 8.58 -10.12
N LEU A 16 -5.86 7.42 -10.03
CA LEU A 16 -6.39 6.23 -9.36
C LEU A 16 -6.19 6.30 -7.83
N ALA A 17 -5.34 7.20 -7.35
CA ALA A 17 -5.06 7.33 -5.93
C ALA A 17 -6.25 7.98 -5.20
N SER A 18 -6.55 7.46 -4.01
CA SER A 18 -7.57 7.96 -3.11
C SER A 18 -6.95 8.21 -1.74
N GLU A 19 -7.12 9.43 -1.21
CA GLU A 19 -6.58 9.81 0.11
C GLU A 19 -7.17 8.99 1.26
N ARG A 20 -8.38 8.44 1.08
CA ARG A 20 -9.07 7.58 2.04
C ARG A 20 -8.82 6.09 1.80
N GLY A 21 -7.98 5.75 0.84
CA GLY A 21 -7.68 4.37 0.48
C GLY A 21 -6.99 3.61 1.62
N GLU A 22 -7.46 2.40 1.89
CA GLU A 22 -6.82 1.48 2.83
C GLU A 22 -5.68 0.67 2.19
N TYR A 23 -5.64 0.60 0.87
CA TYR A 23 -4.65 -0.15 0.11
C TYR A 23 -3.47 0.74 -0.27
N TYR A 24 -2.27 0.21 -0.18
CA TYR A 24 -1.04 0.90 -0.54
C TYR A 24 -0.06 -0.07 -1.20
N LEU A 25 0.88 0.48 -1.97
CA LEU A 25 1.89 -0.29 -2.67
C LEU A 25 3.18 -0.34 -1.87
N VAL A 26 3.77 -1.52 -1.76
CA VAL A 26 5.09 -1.73 -1.16
C VAL A 26 5.97 -2.51 -2.11
N CYS A 27 7.27 -2.28 -2.02
CA CYS A 27 8.22 -3.21 -2.57
C CYS A 27 8.22 -4.50 -1.73
N GLY A 28 7.94 -5.63 -2.36
CA GLY A 28 7.96 -6.95 -1.70
C GLY A 28 9.33 -7.34 -1.14
N ARG A 29 10.43 -6.79 -1.67
CA ARG A 29 11.80 -7.12 -1.26
C ARG A 29 12.34 -6.22 -0.14
N TYR A 30 12.05 -4.92 -0.19
CA TYR A 30 12.64 -3.94 0.73
C TYR A 30 11.60 -3.35 1.70
N GLY A 31 10.30 -3.58 1.49
CA GLY A 31 9.23 -2.97 2.28
C GLY A 31 9.06 -1.47 2.05
N ASP A 32 9.92 -0.86 1.24
CA ASP A 32 9.88 0.57 0.93
C ASP A 32 8.82 0.91 -0.14
N ARG A 33 8.35 2.16 -0.18
CA ARG A 33 7.30 2.57 -1.10
C ARG A 33 7.92 3.09 -2.41
N PRO A 34 7.66 2.44 -3.55
CA PRO A 34 8.30 2.80 -4.81
C PRO A 34 7.81 4.16 -5.32
N VAL A 35 8.72 5.10 -5.58
CA VAL A 35 8.43 6.30 -6.38
C VAL A 35 8.15 5.84 -7.83
N PRO A 36 7.05 6.27 -8.48
CA PRO A 36 6.18 7.42 -8.15
C PRO A 36 4.97 7.14 -7.23
N ALA A 37 4.66 5.90 -6.90
CA ALA A 37 3.49 5.55 -6.08
C ALA A 37 3.68 5.71 -4.55
N ALA A 38 4.81 6.28 -4.10
CA ALA A 38 5.21 6.33 -2.69
C ALA A 38 4.21 7.06 -1.77
N GLY A 39 3.43 8.00 -2.34
CA GLY A 39 2.37 8.74 -1.65
C GLY A 39 0.94 8.28 -1.98
N CYS A 40 0.77 7.36 -2.92
CA CYS A 40 -0.55 6.97 -3.41
C CYS A 40 -1.16 5.85 -2.55
N ARG A 41 -2.43 6.03 -2.18
CA ARG A 41 -3.27 5.00 -1.57
C ARG A 41 -4.44 4.70 -2.49
N PHE A 42 -5.07 3.55 -2.33
CA PHE A 42 -6.14 3.08 -3.20
C PHE A 42 -7.30 2.58 -2.36
N GLU A 43 -8.52 2.84 -2.80
CA GLU A 43 -9.74 2.40 -2.11
C GLU A 43 -9.95 0.89 -2.30
N ASN A 44 -9.62 0.35 -3.47
CA ASN A 44 -9.89 -1.03 -3.83
C ASN A 44 -8.61 -1.77 -4.24
N ARG A 45 -8.61 -3.09 -3.99
CA ARG A 45 -7.54 -3.98 -4.45
C ARG A 45 -7.36 -3.96 -5.96
N SER A 46 -8.44 -3.88 -6.74
CA SER A 46 -8.37 -3.86 -8.21
C SER A 46 -7.65 -2.61 -8.72
N THR A 47 -8.01 -1.44 -8.18
CA THR A 47 -7.36 -0.15 -8.45
C THR A 47 -5.88 -0.18 -8.06
N ALA A 48 -5.57 -0.75 -6.89
CA ALA A 48 -4.19 -0.92 -6.44
C ALA A 48 -3.40 -1.86 -7.35
N CYS A 49 -4.01 -2.93 -7.87
CA CYS A 49 -3.38 -3.86 -8.79
C CYS A 49 -3.08 -3.19 -10.15
N GLU A 50 -4.02 -2.37 -10.66
CA GLU A 50 -3.79 -1.58 -11.88
C GLU A 50 -2.64 -0.59 -11.67
N ALA A 51 -2.62 0.13 -10.55
CA ALA A 51 -1.53 1.04 -10.22
C ALA A 51 -0.19 0.34 -10.02
N ALA A 52 -0.17 -0.87 -9.46
CA ALA A 52 1.03 -1.71 -9.36
C ALA A 52 1.59 -2.01 -10.75
N ARG A 53 0.74 -2.46 -11.67
CA ARG A 53 1.13 -2.75 -13.06
C ARG A 53 1.65 -1.52 -13.80
N LEU A 54 0.99 -0.37 -13.63
CA LEU A 54 1.46 0.90 -14.21
C LEU A 54 2.82 1.32 -13.65
N THR A 55 3.04 1.08 -12.35
CA THR A 55 4.33 1.33 -11.70
C THR A 55 5.43 0.43 -12.25
N GLU A 56 5.14 -0.86 -12.46
CA GLU A 56 6.08 -1.79 -13.09
C GLU A 56 6.43 -1.36 -14.52
N GLU A 57 5.44 -0.94 -15.32
CA GLU A 57 5.67 -0.44 -16.67
C GLU A 57 6.55 0.82 -16.66
N TYR A 58 6.27 1.77 -15.76
CA TYR A 58 7.08 2.98 -15.58
C TYR A 58 8.55 2.63 -15.28
N ARG A 59 8.79 1.64 -14.40
CA ARG A 59 10.15 1.18 -14.09
C ARG A 59 10.80 0.42 -15.23
N ALA A 60 10.03 -0.32 -16.02
CA ALA A 60 10.53 -0.99 -17.22
C ALA A 60 10.97 0.03 -18.28
N VAL A 61 10.26 1.16 -18.42
CA VAL A 61 10.68 2.27 -19.29
C VAL A 61 11.94 2.93 -18.74
N LEU A 62 12.02 3.16 -17.43
CA LEU A 62 13.22 3.69 -16.76
C LEU A 62 14.44 2.79 -16.93
N ARG A 63 14.27 1.47 -16.92
CA ARG A 63 15.33 0.49 -17.19
C ARG A 63 16.00 0.65 -18.55
N GLY A 64 15.29 1.23 -19.52
CA GLY A 64 15.87 1.60 -20.81
C GLY A 64 16.89 2.75 -20.70
N TYR A 65 16.81 3.56 -19.65
CA TYR A 65 17.75 4.64 -19.35
C TYR A 65 18.81 4.24 -18.32
N ASP A 66 18.41 3.49 -17.29
CA ASP A 66 19.27 3.04 -16.20
C ASP A 66 19.16 1.50 -16.03
N PRO A 67 20.12 0.73 -16.53
CA PRO A 67 20.09 -0.72 -16.46
C PRO A 67 20.38 -1.28 -15.06
N GLU A 68 20.93 -0.47 -14.14
CA GLU A 68 21.29 -0.88 -12.78
C GLU A 68 20.06 -0.94 -11.85
N LEU A 69 18.93 -0.39 -12.30
CA LEU A 69 17.67 -0.39 -11.57
C LEU A 69 17.22 -1.81 -11.14
N PRO A 70 17.13 -2.09 -9.83
CA PRO A 70 16.69 -3.39 -9.36
C PRO A 70 15.23 -3.67 -9.75
N ARG A 71 14.93 -4.94 -9.99
CA ARG A 71 13.57 -5.40 -10.24
C ARG A 71 12.81 -5.36 -8.92
N TYR A 72 11.85 -4.47 -8.83
CA TYR A 72 10.98 -4.35 -7.66
C TYR A 72 9.69 -5.11 -7.94
N ASP A 73 9.42 -6.13 -7.13
CA ASP A 73 8.09 -6.74 -7.06
C ASP A 73 7.18 -5.80 -6.28
N ILE A 74 6.18 -5.22 -6.95
CA ILE A 74 5.23 -4.30 -6.32
C ILE A 74 4.06 -5.12 -5.78
N VAL A 75 3.90 -5.11 -4.47
CA VAL A 75 2.85 -5.87 -3.78
C VAL A 75 1.84 -4.91 -3.18
N VAL A 76 0.56 -5.20 -3.40
CA VAL A 76 -0.55 -4.49 -2.76
C VAL A 76 -0.68 -4.96 -1.32
N ARG A 77 -0.59 -4.03 -0.37
CA ARG A 77 -0.93 -4.27 1.04
C ARG A 77 -2.17 -3.49 1.43
N ARG A 78 -2.97 -4.07 2.33
CA ARG A 78 -4.05 -3.38 3.03
C ARG A 78 -3.54 -2.95 4.40
N THR A 79 -3.82 -1.71 4.80
CA THR A 79 -3.60 -1.28 6.19
C THR A 79 -4.57 -2.05 7.05
N PRO A 80 -4.12 -2.84 8.04
CA PRO A 80 -5.06 -3.43 8.98
C PRO A 80 -5.79 -2.26 9.62
N GLU A 81 -7.13 -2.28 9.57
CA GLU A 81 -7.96 -1.43 10.39
C GLU A 81 -7.41 -1.64 11.80
N PHE A 82 -6.79 -0.60 12.38
CA PHE A 82 -6.35 -0.68 13.78
C PHE A 82 -7.65 -0.80 14.56
N GLY A 83 -8.10 -2.04 14.74
CA GLY A 83 -9.33 -2.36 15.43
C GLY A 83 -9.24 -1.64 16.76
N THR A 84 -10.20 -0.77 17.00
CA THR A 84 -10.46 -0.19 18.32
C THR A 84 -10.19 -1.28 19.35
N VAL A 85 -9.10 -1.11 20.10
CA VAL A 85 -8.81 -1.92 21.29
C VAL A 85 -9.82 -1.51 22.35
N GLY A 86 -11.07 -1.89 22.11
CA GLY A 86 -12.17 -1.81 23.06
C GLY A 86 -12.07 -3.04 23.94
N SER A 87 -11.22 -2.94 24.95
CA SER A 87 -11.15 -3.81 26.11
C SER A 87 -12.52 -4.39 26.48
N ARG A 88 -12.63 -5.72 26.39
CA ARG A 88 -13.51 -6.51 27.27
C ARG A 88 -13.02 -7.94 27.33
N SER A 89 -11.77 -8.09 27.76
CA SER A 89 -11.34 -9.23 28.55
C SER A 89 -11.12 -8.73 29.96
N GLY A 90 -12.04 -9.08 30.85
CA GLY A 90 -12.06 -8.70 32.25
C GLY A 90 -13.25 -9.35 32.94
N GLY A 91 -13.50 -10.63 32.63
CA GLY A 91 -14.24 -11.50 33.53
C GLY A 91 -13.22 -12.18 34.43
N ASP A 92 -13.23 -11.79 35.71
CA ASP A 92 -12.67 -12.49 36.89
C ASP A 92 -12.72 -11.45 38.04
N GLY A 93 -13.30 -11.65 39.22
CA GLY A 93 -13.92 -12.77 39.89
C GLY A 93 -14.19 -12.33 41.35
N SER A 94 -15.11 -13.03 42.02
CA SER A 94 -15.26 -13.10 43.50
C SER A 94 -15.66 -11.85 44.28
N THR A 95 -16.94 -11.76 44.62
CA THR A 95 -17.35 -11.31 45.96
C THR A 95 -17.66 -12.54 46.80
N ALA A 96 -16.71 -12.93 47.64
CA ALA A 96 -16.96 -13.74 48.81
C ALA A 96 -17.61 -12.84 49.85
N GLU A 97 -18.86 -13.12 50.22
CA GLU A 97 -19.49 -12.54 51.42
C GLU A 97 -19.96 -13.73 52.26
N ALA A 98 -19.10 -14.15 53.17
CA ALA A 98 -19.39 -15.06 54.27
C ALA A 98 -19.47 -14.22 55.55
N GLU A 99 -20.68 -13.97 56.03
CA GLU A 99 -21.12 -13.63 57.41
C GLU A 99 -22.59 -13.18 57.29
N ARG A 100 -23.60 -13.71 57.97
CA ARG A 100 -23.72 -14.26 59.32
C ARG A 100 -24.83 -15.29 59.43
#